data_AF-A0A8T5F4A8-F1
#
_entry.id   AF-A0A8T5F4A8-F1
#
_cell.length_a   1.000
_cell.length_b   1.000
_cell.length_c   1.000
_cell.angle_alpha   90.00
_cell.angle_beta   90.00
_cell.angle_gamma   90.00
#
_symmetry.space_group_name_H-M   'P 1'
#
loop_
_entity.id
_entity.type
_entity.pdbx_description
1 polymer ?
#
loop_
_entity_poly.entity_id
_entity_poly.type
_entity_poly.pdbx_seq_one_letter_code
_entity_poly.pdbx_strand_id
1 'polypeptide(L)'
;MIPKISPTHYFKLSNGQIIKHISELPDSIDRMPVELFNEYVNYNKNDFAKWAYDVFRFKDLAILLKSVKSKEESSRILRAYLQKKSQNYKILNSQEVIQIKKQESKEISQNKTEQEPKRYTWNSQKPIKVQEKKEIIEPVSKKEIIQKVVIEEKNVQHNVTQKNVSEADKYFDENPVLVSQMVDTKKKNIQLEKVEKIEFTNLDMPEKVIELFKDTYTKAYEKLVLLRKNGFDTKIVQLMLFRIPSRIKIYEAAKEKKEAIQINRYLNEVIDELNAIYE
;
A
#
# COMPACT_ATOMS: atom_id res chain seq x y z
N MET A 1 13.80 7.87 18.39
CA MET A 1 15.14 7.26 18.51
C MET A 1 15.08 5.84 18.01
N ILE A 2 16.12 5.37 17.31
CA ILE A 2 16.19 3.97 16.85
C ILE A 2 16.63 3.12 18.06
N PRO A 3 15.86 2.10 18.49
CA PRO A 3 16.24 1.28 19.63
C PRO A 3 17.55 0.54 19.33
N LYS A 4 18.49 0.60 20.28
CA LYS A 4 19.79 -0.08 20.16
C LYS A 4 19.59 -1.59 20.32
N ILE A 5 20.06 -2.36 19.36
CA ILE A 5 19.91 -3.82 19.33
C ILE A 5 21.20 -4.48 19.82
N SER A 6 21.05 -5.50 20.67
CA SER A 6 22.19 -6.33 21.12
C SER A 6 22.81 -7.07 19.92
N PRO A 7 24.15 -7.18 19.83
CA PRO A 7 24.83 -7.93 18.77
C PRO A 7 24.36 -9.37 18.58
N THR A 8 23.81 -10.00 19.63
CA THR A 8 23.23 -11.35 19.58
C THR A 8 21.98 -11.45 18.70
N HIS A 9 21.33 -10.31 18.42
CA HIS A 9 20.09 -10.24 17.64
C HIS A 9 20.31 -9.69 16.22
N TYR A 10 21.57 -9.45 15.81
CA TYR A 10 21.87 -9.08 14.43
C TYR A 10 21.58 -10.25 13.49
N PHE A 11 21.10 -9.95 12.29
CA PHE A 11 20.93 -10.96 11.25
C PHE A 11 22.28 -11.20 10.58
N LYS A 12 22.77 -12.44 10.65
CA LYS A 12 24.04 -12.83 10.04
C LYS A 12 23.76 -13.61 8.76
N LEU A 13 24.25 -13.10 7.64
CA LEU A 13 24.19 -13.75 6.34
C LEU A 13 25.34 -14.75 6.19
N SER A 14 25.16 -15.78 5.36
CA SER A 14 26.12 -16.86 5.13
C SER A 14 27.40 -16.36 4.44
N ASN A 15 27.29 -15.25 3.69
CA ASN A 15 28.43 -14.51 3.13
C ASN A 15 29.19 -13.64 4.16
N GLY A 16 28.82 -13.69 5.44
CA GLY A 16 29.46 -12.92 6.52
C GLY A 16 28.94 -11.50 6.70
N GLN A 17 28.06 -11.00 5.82
CA GLN A 17 27.44 -9.69 5.98
C GLN A 17 26.48 -9.70 7.19
N ILE A 18 26.44 -8.60 7.92
CA ILE A 18 25.62 -8.45 9.14
C ILE A 18 24.64 -7.30 8.95
N ILE A 19 23.35 -7.59 9.18
CA ILE A 19 22.27 -6.60 9.16
C ILE A 19 21.90 -6.30 10.61
N LYS A 20 22.11 -5.05 11.03
CA LYS A 20 21.98 -4.66 12.45
C LYS A 20 20.57 -4.24 12.78
N HIS A 21 19.88 -3.63 11.83
CA HIS A 21 18.56 -3.06 12.05
C HIS A 21 17.62 -3.35 10.87
N ILE A 22 16.32 -3.45 11.14
CA ILE A 22 15.29 -3.74 10.14
C ILE A 22 15.19 -2.67 9.04
N SER A 23 15.68 -1.45 9.30
CA SER A 23 15.75 -0.38 8.29
C SER A 23 16.85 -0.57 7.25
N GLU A 24 17.87 -1.35 7.55
CA GLU A 24 18.97 -1.68 6.63
C GLU A 24 18.63 -2.84 5.70
N LEU A 25 17.61 -3.62 6.07
CA LEU A 25 17.21 -4.84 5.38
C LEU A 25 16.81 -4.60 3.90
N PRO A 26 16.00 -3.58 3.52
CA PRO A 26 15.66 -3.36 2.12
C PRO A 26 16.88 -3.15 1.23
N ASP A 27 17.79 -2.27 1.64
CA ASP A 27 18.99 -1.95 0.85
C ASP A 27 19.98 -3.12 0.82
N SER A 28 19.97 -3.96 1.86
CA SER A 28 20.75 -5.20 1.91
C SER A 28 20.15 -6.24 0.98
N ILE A 29 18.82 -6.42 0.96
CA ILE A 29 18.12 -7.31 0.05
C ILE A 29 18.39 -6.88 -1.39
N ASP A 30 18.23 -5.60 -1.75
CA ASP A 30 18.43 -5.14 -3.14
C ASP A 30 19.82 -5.48 -3.69
N ARG A 31 20.85 -5.38 -2.85
CA ARG A 31 22.25 -5.72 -3.19
C ARG A 31 22.60 -7.20 -3.06
N MET A 32 21.74 -8.00 -2.43
CA MET A 32 21.99 -9.42 -2.18
C MET A 32 21.90 -10.23 -3.49
N PRO A 33 22.84 -11.13 -3.77
CA PRO A 33 22.67 -12.12 -4.85
C PRO A 33 21.39 -12.96 -4.64
N VAL A 34 20.76 -13.35 -5.75
CA VAL A 34 19.46 -14.06 -5.70
C VAL A 34 19.61 -15.43 -5.03
N GLU A 35 20.73 -16.10 -5.27
CA GLU A 35 21.07 -17.40 -4.70
C GLU A 35 21.15 -17.31 -3.17
N LEU A 36 21.86 -16.29 -2.68
CA LEU A 36 21.99 -16.01 -1.26
C LEU A 36 20.63 -15.65 -0.63
N PHE A 37 19.80 -14.86 -1.32
CA PHE A 37 18.46 -14.53 -0.86
C PHE A 37 17.59 -15.79 -0.69
N ASN A 38 17.68 -16.73 -1.63
CA ASN A 38 16.90 -17.97 -1.62
C ASN A 38 17.27 -18.93 -0.46
N GLU A 39 18.46 -18.78 0.14
CA GLU A 39 18.83 -19.52 1.36
C GLU A 39 17.95 -19.12 2.56
N TYR A 40 17.52 -17.86 2.60
CA TYR A 40 16.73 -17.28 3.69
C TYR A 40 15.24 -17.23 3.37
N VAL A 41 14.89 -17.14 2.09
CA VAL A 41 13.51 -17.04 1.62
C VAL A 41 13.25 -18.11 0.57
N ASN A 42 12.40 -19.07 0.92
CA ASN A 42 11.99 -20.11 0.00
C ASN A 42 10.50 -20.46 0.22
N TYR A 43 10.00 -21.47 -0.48
CA TYR A 43 8.59 -21.86 -0.38
C TYR A 43 8.16 -22.15 1.07
N ASN A 44 9.02 -22.80 1.84
CA ASN A 44 8.73 -23.27 3.21
C ASN A 44 9.00 -22.21 4.29
N LYS A 45 9.97 -21.32 4.08
CA LYS A 45 10.41 -20.37 5.10
C LYS A 45 10.68 -18.96 4.58
N ASN A 46 10.62 -17.99 5.49
CA ASN A 46 11.13 -16.64 5.29
C ASN A 46 11.79 -16.20 6.60
N ASP A 47 13.12 -16.28 6.65
CA ASP A 47 13.90 -16.01 7.86
C ASP A 47 13.87 -14.51 8.21
N PHE A 48 13.70 -13.63 7.22
CA PHE A 48 13.53 -12.19 7.47
C PHE A 48 12.21 -11.89 8.19
N ALA A 49 11.12 -12.59 7.81
CA ALA A 49 9.83 -12.48 8.49
C ALA A 49 9.94 -12.93 9.96
N LYS A 50 10.62 -14.06 10.20
CA LYS A 50 10.86 -14.58 11.55
C LYS A 50 11.70 -13.59 12.37
N TRP A 51 12.78 -13.05 11.80
CA TRP A 51 13.63 -12.06 12.47
C TRP A 51 12.88 -10.77 12.84
N ALA A 52 12.05 -10.26 11.92
CA ALA A 52 11.19 -9.09 12.18
C ALA A 52 10.21 -9.36 13.34
N TYR A 53 9.69 -10.58 13.46
CA TYR A 53 8.81 -10.98 14.55
C TYR A 53 9.58 -11.16 15.87
N ASP A 54 10.66 -11.93 15.88
CA ASP A 54 11.34 -12.35 17.11
C ASP A 54 12.09 -11.20 17.77
N VAL A 55 12.81 -10.39 16.98
CA VAL A 55 13.70 -9.32 17.48
C VAL A 55 12.96 -8.01 17.69
N PHE A 56 12.08 -7.64 16.76
CA PHE A 56 11.44 -6.32 16.77
C PHE A 56 9.97 -6.36 17.21
N ARG A 57 9.39 -7.56 17.34
CA ARG A 57 7.96 -7.77 17.62
C ARG A 57 7.04 -7.11 16.58
N PHE A 58 7.51 -6.95 15.33
CA PHE A 58 6.72 -6.35 14.24
C PHE A 58 5.80 -7.41 13.61
N LYS A 59 4.72 -7.75 14.31
CA LYS A 59 3.79 -8.81 13.92
C LYS A 59 3.20 -8.61 12.52
N ASP A 60 2.73 -7.39 12.23
CA ASP A 60 2.11 -7.08 10.93
C ASP A 60 3.11 -7.23 9.77
N LEU A 61 4.33 -6.75 9.96
CA LEU A 61 5.39 -6.87 8.96
C LEU A 61 5.77 -8.34 8.72
N ALA A 62 5.89 -9.12 9.80
CA ALA A 62 6.21 -10.54 9.71
C ALA A 62 5.13 -11.32 8.94
N ILE A 63 3.85 -11.02 9.17
CA ILE A 63 2.73 -11.63 8.43
C ILE A 63 2.83 -11.30 6.94
N LEU A 64 3.08 -10.02 6.60
CA LEU A 64 3.22 -9.59 5.21
C LEU A 64 4.42 -10.27 4.52
N LEU A 65 5.57 -10.33 5.20
CA LEU A 65 6.77 -10.95 4.63
C LEU A 65 6.68 -12.47 4.51
N LYS A 66 5.93 -13.15 5.40
CA LYS A 66 5.84 -14.62 5.41
C LYS A 66 5.37 -15.20 4.07
N SER A 67 4.43 -14.54 3.41
CA SER A 67 3.89 -14.94 2.10
C SER A 67 4.76 -14.53 0.91
N VAL A 68 5.76 -13.68 1.11
CA VAL A 68 6.55 -13.08 0.03
C VAL A 68 7.78 -13.92 -0.25
N LYS A 69 7.99 -14.22 -1.54
CA LYS A 69 9.08 -15.07 -2.03
C LYS A 69 10.00 -14.37 -3.02
N SER A 70 9.58 -13.25 -3.60
CA SER A 70 10.44 -12.42 -4.47
C SER A 70 11.27 -11.46 -3.62
N LYS A 71 12.51 -11.26 -4.08
CA LYS A 71 13.46 -10.31 -3.55
C LYS A 71 12.93 -8.88 -3.65
N GLU A 72 12.45 -8.51 -4.83
CA GLU A 72 11.91 -7.18 -5.17
C GLU A 72 10.68 -6.86 -4.33
N GLU A 73 9.75 -7.82 -4.22
CA GLU A 73 8.53 -7.65 -3.44
C GLU A 73 8.84 -7.53 -1.94
N SER A 74 9.83 -8.28 -1.44
CA SER A 74 10.28 -8.19 -0.05
C SER A 74 10.80 -6.78 0.27
N SER A 75 11.69 -6.26 -0.57
CA SER A 75 12.21 -4.88 -0.45
C SER A 75 11.09 -3.84 -0.49
N ARG A 76 10.15 -3.98 -1.44
CA ARG A 76 9.03 -3.05 -1.60
C ARG A 76 8.14 -2.99 -0.35
N ILE A 77 7.76 -4.15 0.19
CA ILE A 77 6.93 -4.23 1.40
C ILE A 77 7.66 -3.64 2.61
N LEU A 78 8.94 -3.93 2.77
CA LEU A 78 9.74 -3.37 3.85
C LEU A 78 9.80 -1.84 3.78
N ARG A 79 10.10 -1.28 2.60
CA ARG A 79 10.13 0.19 2.40
C ARG A 79 8.78 0.83 2.72
N ALA A 80 7.69 0.27 2.20
CA ALA A 80 6.34 0.77 2.44
C ALA A 80 5.99 0.73 3.94
N TYR A 81 6.32 -0.35 4.63
CA TYR A 81 6.08 -0.49 6.06
C TYR A 81 6.87 0.53 6.89
N LEU A 82 8.17 0.69 6.60
CA LEU A 82 9.03 1.65 7.29
C LEU A 82 8.58 3.09 7.05
N GLN A 83 8.16 3.43 5.83
CA GLN A 83 7.60 4.74 5.50
C GLN A 83 6.31 5.00 6.28
N LYS A 84 5.37 4.05 6.30
CA LYS A 84 4.11 4.16 7.06
C LYS A 84 4.39 4.38 8.56
N LYS A 85 5.33 3.62 9.13
CA LYS A 85 5.71 3.74 10.54
C LYS A 85 6.32 5.11 10.86
N SER A 86 7.14 5.66 9.97
CA SER A 86 7.70 7.01 10.09
C SER A 86 6.63 8.09 10.07
N GLN A 87 5.63 7.98 9.17
CA GLN A 87 4.53 8.95 9.11
C GLN A 87 3.64 8.91 10.34
N ASN A 88 3.31 7.71 10.84
CA ASN A 88 2.53 7.58 12.07
C ASN A 88 3.23 8.25 13.26
N TYR A 89 4.56 8.11 13.38
CA TYR A 89 5.32 8.76 14.44
C TYR A 89 5.28 10.30 14.36
N LYS A 90 5.29 10.87 13.14
CA LYS A 90 5.15 12.32 12.94
C LYS A 90 3.77 12.83 13.38
N ILE A 91 2.72 12.08 13.07
CA ILE A 91 1.33 12.45 13.42
C ILE A 91 1.13 12.40 14.94
N LEU A 92 1.58 11.33 15.61
CA LEU A 92 1.49 11.19 17.07
C LEU A 92 2.23 12.33 17.79
N ASN A 93 3.47 12.62 17.41
CA ASN A 93 4.22 13.72 18.02
C ASN A 93 3.59 15.09 17.75
N SER A 94 2.94 15.28 16.58
CA SER A 94 2.24 16.53 16.27
C SER A 94 0.98 16.71 17.12
N GLN A 95 0.27 15.63 17.41
CA GLN A 95 -0.91 15.64 18.27
C GLN A 95 -0.56 15.90 19.74
N GLU A 96 0.54 15.35 20.25
CA GLU A 96 1.04 15.64 21.60
C GLU A 96 1.44 17.12 21.76
N VAL A 97 2.14 17.70 20.78
CA VAL A 97 2.51 19.14 20.79
C VAL A 97 1.26 20.04 20.74
N ILE A 98 0.21 19.65 20.02
CA ILE A 98 -1.05 20.39 19.95
C ILE A 98 -1.81 20.31 21.30
N GLN A 99 -1.75 19.18 22.01
CA GLN A 99 -2.37 19.05 23.33
C GLN A 99 -1.64 19.86 24.41
N ILE A 100 -0.30 19.89 24.39
CA ILE A 100 0.50 20.70 25.32
C ILE A 100 0.19 22.20 25.14
N LYS A 101 0.15 22.71 23.90
CA LYS A 101 -0.25 24.11 23.62
C LYS A 101 -1.69 24.44 24.02
N LYS A 102 -2.59 23.45 23.98
CA LYS A 102 -3.99 23.60 24.41
C LYS A 102 -4.15 23.60 25.94
N GLN A 103 -3.18 23.04 26.68
CA GLN A 103 -3.13 23.14 28.15
C GLN A 103 -2.49 24.47 28.59
N GLU A 104 -1.40 24.91 27.95
CA GLU A 104 -0.76 26.21 28.21
C GLU A 104 -1.71 27.40 27.95
N SER A 105 -2.55 27.34 26.90
CA SER A 105 -3.55 28.38 26.62
C SER A 105 -4.73 28.39 27.59
N LYS A 106 -5.00 27.28 28.29
CA LYS A 106 -6.00 27.21 29.37
C LYS A 106 -5.47 27.78 30.69
N GLU A 107 -4.20 27.56 31.02
CA GLU A 107 -3.54 28.18 32.18
C GLU A 107 -3.42 29.71 32.04
N ILE A 108 -3.15 30.23 30.84
CA ILE A 108 -3.10 31.68 30.58
C ILE A 108 -4.49 32.34 30.71
N SER A 109 -5.58 31.59 30.55
CA SER A 109 -6.95 32.11 30.65
C SER A 109 -7.50 32.11 32.08
N GLN A 110 -6.85 31.45 33.04
CA GLN A 110 -7.27 31.43 34.45
C GLN A 110 -6.54 32.47 35.33
N ASN A 111 -5.50 33.14 34.82
CA ASN A 111 -4.75 34.20 35.53
C ASN A 111 -5.02 35.61 35.00
N LYS A 112 -6.23 35.88 34.47
CA LYS A 112 -6.67 37.23 34.09
C LYS A 112 -8.06 37.53 34.63
N THR A 113 -8.14 37.80 35.92
CA THR A 113 -9.14 38.73 36.45
C THR A 113 -8.57 39.35 37.71
N GLU A 114 -8.77 40.66 37.87
CA GLU A 114 -8.45 41.49 39.04
C GLU A 114 -7.07 42.18 39.05
N GLN A 115 -6.93 43.29 38.29
CA GLN A 115 -7.10 44.66 38.83
C GLN A 115 -6.84 45.76 37.78
N GLU A 116 -7.56 46.87 37.98
CA GLU A 116 -7.98 48.03 37.17
C GLU A 116 -6.98 48.85 36.30
N PRO A 117 -7.50 49.67 35.35
CA PRO A 117 -6.72 50.59 34.53
C PRO A 117 -6.68 52.03 35.10
N LYS A 118 -5.52 52.70 35.02
CA LYS A 118 -5.40 54.17 35.16
C LYS A 118 -4.58 54.78 34.02
N ARG A 119 -5.31 55.45 33.11
CA ARG A 119 -5.17 56.81 32.56
C ARG A 119 -3.82 57.38 32.03
N TYR A 120 -3.91 57.93 30.80
CA TYR A 120 -3.18 59.08 30.16
C TYR A 120 -1.66 58.90 29.89
N THR A 121 -0.97 59.47 28.89
CA THR A 121 -1.22 60.17 27.59
C THR A 121 0.12 60.37 26.86
N TRP A 122 0.03 60.56 25.53
CA TRP A 122 0.85 61.40 24.63
C TRP A 122 2.39 61.28 24.53
N ASN A 123 2.79 61.09 23.26
CA ASN A 123 3.81 61.81 22.47
C ASN A 123 5.27 61.35 22.37
N SER A 124 5.63 61.08 21.10
CA SER A 124 6.78 61.58 20.34
C SER A 124 8.20 61.38 20.89
N GLN A 125 8.95 60.49 20.23
CA GLN A 125 10.33 60.75 19.78
C GLN A 125 10.78 59.69 18.74
N LYS A 126 11.13 60.16 17.54
CA LYS A 126 12.01 59.47 16.57
C LYS A 126 13.48 59.65 17.04
N PRO A 127 14.51 59.19 16.29
CA PRO A 127 14.79 57.86 15.71
C PRO A 127 16.22 57.39 16.09
N ILE A 128 16.58 56.11 15.90
CA ILE A 128 18.00 55.72 15.73
C ILE A 128 18.15 54.80 14.52
N LYS A 129 18.97 55.27 13.57
CA LYS A 129 19.51 54.57 12.41
C LYS A 129 20.69 53.68 12.84
N VAL A 130 20.79 52.47 12.30
CA VAL A 130 22.03 51.79 11.84
C VAL A 130 21.60 50.81 10.73
N GLN A 131 21.70 51.17 9.44
CA GLN A 131 22.75 50.78 8.46
C GLN A 131 23.01 49.26 8.42
N GLU A 132 22.39 48.55 7.49
CA GLU A 132 22.93 48.16 6.16
C GLU A 132 24.05 47.10 6.19
N LYS A 133 23.74 45.90 5.70
CA LYS A 133 24.46 45.33 4.54
C LYS A 133 23.60 44.31 3.79
N LYS A 134 23.52 44.54 2.48
CA LYS A 134 22.92 43.73 1.42
C LYS A 134 23.95 42.76 0.84
N GLU A 135 23.47 41.61 0.37
CA GLU A 135 23.91 40.86 -0.82
C GLU A 135 22.81 39.78 -1.01
N ILE A 136 21.79 39.95 -1.85
CA ILE A 136 21.71 39.83 -3.32
C ILE A 136 22.58 38.70 -3.88
N ILE A 137 21.94 37.59 -4.26
CA ILE A 137 22.02 36.94 -5.59
C ILE A 137 20.69 36.16 -5.77
N GLU A 138 19.87 36.56 -6.75
CA GLU A 138 18.85 35.70 -7.41
C GLU A 138 19.39 35.25 -8.80
N PRO A 139 18.60 34.63 -9.69
CA PRO A 139 18.44 33.19 -9.87
C PRO A 139 18.96 32.72 -11.25
N VAL A 140 19.20 31.42 -11.48
CA VAL A 140 19.50 30.92 -12.83
C VAL A 140 18.72 29.63 -13.14
N SER A 141 17.99 29.71 -14.26
CA SER A 141 17.30 28.61 -14.96
C SER A 141 18.19 27.99 -16.05
N LYS A 142 17.84 26.77 -16.49
CA LYS A 142 17.91 26.16 -17.86
C LYS A 142 17.85 24.61 -17.70
N LYS A 143 16.76 23.94 -18.09
CA LYS A 143 16.42 23.35 -19.41
C LYS A 143 17.40 22.33 -19.99
N GLU A 144 16.87 21.09 -20.10
CA GLU A 144 16.97 20.08 -21.18
C GLU A 144 18.34 19.49 -21.57
N ILE A 145 18.44 18.16 -21.56
CA ILE A 145 18.94 17.29 -22.67
C ILE A 145 18.38 15.86 -22.50
N ILE A 146 17.95 15.31 -23.62
CA ILE A 146 17.28 14.03 -23.88
C ILE A 146 18.32 12.93 -24.10
N GLN A 147 18.04 11.67 -23.71
CA GLN A 147 18.49 10.54 -24.53
C GLN A 147 17.55 9.33 -24.51
N LYS A 148 17.10 8.99 -25.71
CA LYS A 148 16.36 7.79 -26.12
C LYS A 148 17.24 6.54 -25.94
N VAL A 149 16.67 5.44 -25.50
CA VAL A 149 17.17 4.10 -25.80
C VAL A 149 16.01 3.21 -26.26
N VAL A 150 16.14 2.75 -27.50
CA VAL A 150 15.33 1.76 -28.22
C VAL A 150 16.12 0.45 -28.17
N ILE A 151 15.55 -0.64 -27.64
CA ILE A 151 16.00 -2.04 -27.84
C ILE A 151 14.74 -2.92 -27.61
N GLU A 152 14.02 -3.32 -28.65
CA GLU A 152 14.13 -4.60 -29.39
C GLU A 152 13.81 -5.86 -28.56
N GLU A 153 12.61 -6.39 -28.83
CA GLU A 153 12.12 -7.69 -28.40
C GLU A 153 12.91 -8.82 -29.08
N LYS A 154 13.37 -9.80 -28.29
CA LYS A 154 13.83 -11.09 -28.82
C LYS A 154 13.05 -12.24 -28.19
N ASN A 155 12.30 -12.91 -29.05
CA ASN A 155 11.68 -14.21 -28.89
C ASN A 155 12.69 -15.28 -28.46
N VAL A 156 12.34 -16.08 -27.44
CA VAL A 156 12.89 -17.44 -27.24
C VAL A 156 11.74 -18.37 -26.92
N GLN A 157 11.41 -19.23 -27.87
CA GLN A 157 10.56 -20.42 -27.69
C GLN A 157 11.28 -21.43 -26.81
N HIS A 158 10.58 -22.02 -25.84
CA HIS A 158 10.82 -23.39 -25.38
C HIS A 158 9.46 -24.10 -25.22
N ASN A 159 9.28 -25.14 -26.03
CA ASN A 159 8.27 -26.18 -25.83
C ASN A 159 8.56 -26.94 -24.54
N VAL A 160 7.53 -27.49 -23.86
CA VAL A 160 7.36 -28.94 -23.63
C VAL A 160 6.18 -29.28 -22.70
N THR A 161 5.39 -30.24 -23.17
CA THR A 161 4.43 -31.15 -22.53
C THR A 161 3.05 -30.70 -22.06
N GLN A 162 2.08 -31.25 -22.77
CA GLN A 162 0.65 -31.31 -22.50
C GLN A 162 0.36 -32.08 -21.19
N LYS A 163 -0.21 -31.39 -20.21
CA LYS A 163 -1.13 -31.97 -19.24
C LYS A 163 -2.53 -31.50 -19.60
N ASN A 164 -3.52 -32.38 -19.53
CA ASN A 164 -4.92 -32.01 -19.72
C ASN A 164 -5.35 -31.11 -18.56
N VAL A 165 -5.30 -29.81 -18.81
CA VAL A 165 -5.68 -28.73 -17.90
C VAL A 165 -7.13 -28.37 -18.20
N SER A 166 -7.97 -28.34 -17.16
CA SER A 166 -9.39 -27.99 -17.27
C SER A 166 -9.54 -26.58 -17.83
N GLU A 167 -10.60 -26.34 -18.61
CA GLU A 167 -10.88 -25.06 -19.27
C GLU A 167 -10.94 -23.87 -18.28
N ALA A 168 -11.18 -24.15 -17.00
CA ALA A 168 -11.18 -23.19 -15.90
C ALA A 168 -9.78 -22.76 -15.41
N ASP A 169 -8.75 -23.61 -15.53
CA ASP A 169 -7.38 -23.26 -15.14
C ASP A 169 -6.75 -22.31 -16.17
N LYS A 170 -7.14 -22.44 -17.45
CA LYS A 170 -6.75 -21.50 -18.52
C LYS A 170 -7.25 -20.08 -18.26
N TYR A 171 -8.44 -19.93 -17.67
CA TYR A 171 -9.03 -18.61 -17.41
C TYR A 171 -8.24 -17.76 -16.41
N PHE A 172 -7.63 -18.39 -15.39
CA PHE A 172 -6.79 -17.69 -14.41
C PHE A 172 -5.38 -17.40 -14.94
N ASP A 173 -4.89 -18.21 -15.87
CA ASP A 173 -3.57 -18.04 -16.52
C ASP A 173 -3.60 -17.05 -17.70
N GLU A 174 -4.75 -16.87 -18.36
CA GLU A 174 -4.92 -16.00 -19.54
C GLU A 174 -5.13 -14.51 -19.21
N ASN A 175 -5.35 -14.14 -17.93
CA ASN A 175 -5.45 -12.74 -17.50
C ASN A 175 -4.30 -12.29 -16.56
N PRO A 176 -3.01 -12.43 -16.94
CA PRO A 176 -1.92 -11.85 -16.20
C PRO A 176 -1.86 -10.33 -16.49
N VAL A 177 -2.17 -9.54 -15.47
CA VAL A 177 -1.97 -8.08 -15.33
C VAL A 177 -1.39 -7.36 -16.57
N LEU A 178 -2.24 -6.67 -17.34
CA LEU A 178 -1.76 -5.66 -18.30
C LEU A 178 -1.63 -4.29 -17.63
N VAL A 179 -0.38 -3.85 -17.53
CA VAL A 179 0.04 -2.52 -17.08
C VAL A 179 -0.02 -1.54 -18.26
N SER A 180 -0.60 -0.36 -17.98
CA SER A 180 -0.32 0.96 -18.57
C SER A 180 -0.23 1.08 -20.09
N GLN A 181 -1.25 1.67 -20.71
CA GLN A 181 -1.14 2.81 -21.64
C GLN A 181 -2.52 3.26 -22.15
N MET A 182 -2.66 4.59 -22.36
CA MET A 182 -3.83 5.30 -22.92
C MET A 182 -4.99 5.41 -21.91
N VAL A 183 -5.59 6.57 -21.60
CA VAL A 183 -6.11 7.60 -22.50
C VAL A 183 -6.23 8.93 -21.73
N ASP A 184 -5.39 9.91 -22.06
CA ASP A 184 -5.87 11.29 -22.11
C ASP A 184 -6.79 11.41 -23.32
N THR A 185 -7.88 12.17 -23.17
CA THR A 185 -8.90 12.48 -24.20
C THR A 185 -9.94 11.40 -24.48
N LYS A 186 -10.95 11.33 -23.61
CA LYS A 186 -12.38 11.55 -23.95
C LYS A 186 -13.23 10.95 -22.83
N LYS A 187 -13.67 11.81 -21.90
CA LYS A 187 -14.90 11.60 -21.13
C LYS A 187 -16.06 11.51 -22.13
N LYS A 188 -16.21 10.37 -22.79
CA LYS A 188 -17.39 10.06 -23.59
C LYS A 188 -18.38 9.36 -22.67
N ASN A 189 -19.61 9.80 -22.79
CA ASN A 189 -20.82 9.32 -22.15
C ASN A 189 -20.85 7.77 -22.13
N ILE A 190 -20.47 7.14 -21.01
CA ILE A 190 -20.57 5.69 -20.82
C ILE A 190 -21.72 5.46 -19.85
N GLN A 191 -22.73 4.71 -20.29
CA GLN A 191 -23.73 4.13 -19.41
C GLN A 191 -23.04 2.98 -18.67
N LEU A 192 -22.64 3.22 -17.42
CA LEU A 192 -22.07 2.19 -16.56
C LEU A 192 -23.22 1.47 -15.86
N GLU A 193 -23.56 0.28 -16.33
CA GLU A 193 -24.55 -0.57 -15.64
C GLU A 193 -24.07 -0.89 -14.22
N LYS A 194 -25.03 -0.92 -13.27
CA LYS A 194 -24.74 -1.31 -11.90
C LYS A 194 -24.48 -2.80 -11.86
N VAL A 195 -23.47 -3.22 -11.08
CA VAL A 195 -23.33 -4.65 -10.80
C VAL A 195 -24.39 -4.96 -9.75
N GLU A 196 -25.22 -5.96 -10.05
CA GLU A 196 -26.27 -6.43 -9.15
C GLU A 196 -25.66 -7.14 -7.95
N LYS A 197 -26.24 -6.94 -6.77
CA LYS A 197 -25.86 -7.67 -5.58
C LYS A 197 -26.33 -9.11 -5.67
N ILE A 198 -25.58 -9.98 -5.03
CA ILE A 198 -25.98 -11.36 -4.88
C ILE A 198 -27.00 -11.47 -3.74
N GLU A 199 -28.21 -11.89 -4.08
CA GLU A 199 -29.20 -12.44 -3.14
C GLU A 199 -29.23 -13.97 -3.32
N PHE A 200 -28.62 -14.71 -2.40
CA PHE A 200 -28.48 -16.16 -2.49
C PHE A 200 -29.34 -16.79 -1.38
N THR A 201 -30.48 -17.35 -1.78
CA THR A 201 -31.50 -17.93 -0.90
C THR A 201 -31.33 -19.45 -0.72
N ASN A 202 -30.55 -20.12 -1.58
CA ASN A 202 -30.34 -21.57 -1.55
C ASN A 202 -28.85 -21.94 -1.48
N LEU A 203 -28.36 -22.19 -0.26
CA LEU A 203 -26.99 -22.68 0.02
C LEU A 203 -26.85 -24.20 -0.17
N ASP A 204 -27.91 -24.87 -0.60
CA ASP A 204 -27.99 -26.34 -0.69
C ASP A 204 -27.33 -26.90 -1.96
N MET A 205 -26.90 -26.04 -2.89
CA MET A 205 -26.21 -26.42 -4.14
C MET A 205 -24.86 -25.70 -4.25
N PRO A 206 -23.79 -26.21 -3.60
CA PRO A 206 -22.52 -25.50 -3.47
C PRO A 206 -21.86 -25.23 -4.83
N GLU A 207 -22.03 -26.11 -5.82
CA GLU A 207 -21.49 -25.94 -7.18
C GLU A 207 -22.08 -24.70 -7.87
N LYS A 208 -23.40 -24.51 -7.78
CA LYS A 208 -24.07 -23.32 -8.33
C LYS A 208 -23.66 -22.04 -7.61
N VAL A 209 -23.43 -22.12 -6.30
CA VAL A 209 -22.95 -21.00 -5.49
C VAL A 209 -21.52 -20.60 -5.90
N ILE A 210 -20.65 -21.57 -6.17
CA ILE A 210 -19.28 -21.31 -6.66
C ILE A 210 -19.33 -20.63 -8.03
N GLU A 211 -20.15 -21.14 -8.95
CA GLU A 211 -20.34 -20.56 -10.28
C GLU A 211 -20.85 -19.12 -10.19
N LEU A 212 -21.85 -18.86 -9.34
CA LEU A 212 -22.38 -17.53 -9.09
C LEU A 212 -21.31 -16.57 -8.54
N PHE A 213 -20.46 -17.03 -7.61
CA PHE A 213 -19.36 -16.21 -7.10
C PHE A 213 -18.30 -15.91 -8.17
N LYS A 214 -17.98 -16.89 -9.03
CA LYS A 214 -17.04 -16.70 -10.14
C LYS A 214 -17.60 -15.71 -11.15
N ASP A 215 -18.85 -15.86 -11.58
CA ASP A 215 -19.53 -14.93 -12.50
C ASP A 215 -19.59 -13.51 -11.93
N THR A 216 -20.01 -13.36 -10.68
CA THR A 216 -20.11 -12.05 -10.03
C THR A 216 -18.73 -11.38 -9.89
N TYR A 217 -17.71 -12.16 -9.52
CA TYR A 217 -16.34 -11.66 -9.46
C TYR A 217 -15.87 -11.15 -10.82
N THR A 218 -16.16 -11.88 -11.90
CA THR A 218 -15.81 -11.48 -13.27
C THR A 218 -16.48 -10.17 -13.65
N LYS A 219 -17.79 -10.04 -13.45
CA LYS A 219 -18.54 -8.79 -13.71
C LYS A 219 -17.99 -7.60 -12.92
N ALA A 220 -17.67 -7.81 -11.65
CA ALA A 220 -17.07 -6.78 -10.81
C ALA A 220 -15.66 -6.38 -11.30
N TYR A 221 -14.85 -7.34 -11.74
CA TYR A 221 -13.53 -7.10 -12.33
C TYR A 221 -13.64 -6.31 -13.64
N GLU A 222 -14.54 -6.68 -14.54
CA GLU A 222 -14.79 -5.99 -15.81
C GLU A 222 -15.18 -4.53 -15.58
N LYS A 223 -16.09 -4.28 -14.63
CA LYS A 223 -16.47 -2.92 -14.24
C LYS A 223 -15.30 -2.14 -13.67
N LEU A 224 -14.47 -2.75 -12.82
CA LEU A 224 -13.26 -2.13 -12.30
C LEU A 224 -12.29 -1.72 -13.40
N VAL A 225 -12.07 -2.60 -14.40
CA VAL A 225 -11.21 -2.31 -15.55
C VAL A 225 -11.78 -1.14 -16.35
N LEU A 226 -13.08 -1.12 -16.58
CA LEU A 226 -13.74 -0.04 -17.30
C LEU A 226 -13.62 1.29 -16.55
N LEU A 227 -13.86 1.33 -15.25
CA LEU A 227 -13.66 2.51 -14.40
C LEU A 227 -12.22 3.02 -14.47
N ARG A 228 -11.24 2.11 -14.37
CA ARG A 228 -9.82 2.47 -14.50
C ARG A 228 -9.48 3.06 -15.87
N LYS A 229 -9.97 2.45 -16.95
CA LYS A 229 -9.77 2.94 -18.33
C LYS A 229 -10.35 4.35 -18.52
N ASN A 230 -11.35 4.71 -17.73
CA ASN A 230 -11.98 6.03 -17.74
C ASN A 230 -11.42 7.01 -16.69
N GLY A 231 -10.32 6.64 -16.01
CA GLY A 231 -9.59 7.53 -15.12
C GLY A 231 -10.15 7.63 -13.68
N PHE A 232 -11.07 6.74 -13.29
CA PHE A 232 -11.57 6.69 -11.91
C PHE A 232 -10.53 6.01 -10.99
N ASP A 233 -10.42 6.52 -9.74
CA ASP A 233 -9.59 5.85 -8.73
C ASP A 233 -10.28 4.56 -8.26
N THR A 234 -9.66 3.44 -8.62
CA THR A 234 -10.18 2.09 -8.34
C THR A 234 -9.28 1.34 -7.35
N LYS A 235 -8.30 2.01 -6.71
CA LYS A 235 -7.25 1.32 -5.95
C LYS A 235 -7.78 0.55 -4.74
N ILE A 236 -8.74 1.13 -4.03
CA ILE A 236 -9.37 0.48 -2.86
C ILE A 236 -10.13 -0.76 -3.30
N VAL A 237 -11.00 -0.61 -4.29
CA VAL A 237 -11.79 -1.72 -4.84
C VAL A 237 -10.90 -2.81 -5.41
N GLN A 238 -9.84 -2.45 -6.12
CA GLN A 238 -8.86 -3.40 -6.67
C GLN A 238 -8.26 -4.28 -5.55
N LEU A 239 -7.86 -3.65 -4.44
CA LEU A 239 -7.32 -4.39 -3.29
C LEU A 239 -8.38 -5.30 -2.66
N MET A 240 -9.63 -4.88 -2.58
CA MET A 240 -10.73 -5.71 -2.07
C MET A 240 -10.97 -6.92 -2.98
N LEU A 241 -11.05 -6.68 -4.28
CA LEU A 241 -11.32 -7.70 -5.30
C LEU A 241 -10.24 -8.79 -5.33
N PHE A 242 -8.96 -8.41 -5.23
CA PHE A 242 -7.84 -9.37 -5.21
C PHE A 242 -7.87 -10.39 -4.05
N ARG A 243 -8.64 -10.15 -2.99
CA ARG A 243 -8.76 -11.06 -1.84
C ARG A 243 -9.78 -12.18 -2.06
N ILE A 244 -10.64 -12.06 -3.07
CA ILE A 244 -11.81 -12.93 -3.27
C ILE A 244 -11.44 -14.29 -3.89
N PRO A 245 -10.56 -14.40 -4.91
CA PRO A 245 -10.28 -15.68 -5.56
C PRO A 245 -9.77 -16.77 -4.61
N SER A 246 -8.87 -16.43 -3.68
CA SER A 246 -8.38 -17.38 -2.67
C SER A 246 -9.50 -17.89 -1.77
N ARG A 247 -10.49 -17.05 -1.46
CA ARG A 247 -11.63 -17.44 -0.63
C ARG A 247 -12.59 -18.35 -1.39
N ILE A 248 -12.85 -18.07 -2.68
CA ILE A 248 -13.63 -18.95 -3.55
C ILE A 248 -12.98 -20.34 -3.61
N LYS A 249 -11.65 -20.42 -3.78
CA LYS A 249 -10.91 -21.70 -3.76
C LYS A 249 -11.06 -22.46 -2.43
N ILE A 250 -11.03 -21.74 -1.30
CA ILE A 250 -11.24 -22.35 0.02
C ILE A 250 -12.66 -22.92 0.14
N TYR A 251 -13.67 -22.18 -0.32
CA TYR A 251 -15.06 -22.66 -0.32
C TYR A 251 -15.28 -23.82 -1.29
N GLU A 252 -14.65 -23.81 -2.47
CA GLU A 252 -14.68 -24.91 -3.43
C GLU A 252 -14.17 -26.22 -2.82
N ALA A 253 -13.17 -26.14 -1.93
CA ALA A 253 -12.63 -27.29 -1.21
C ALA A 253 -13.47 -27.71 0.01
N ALA A 254 -13.93 -26.75 0.82
CA ALA A 254 -14.59 -27.04 2.11
C ALA A 254 -16.12 -27.19 1.98
N LYS A 255 -16.74 -26.50 1.02
CA LYS A 255 -18.19 -26.38 0.80
C LYS A 255 -18.97 -25.97 2.05
N GLU A 256 -18.31 -25.27 2.98
CA GLU A 256 -18.91 -24.83 4.24
C GLU A 256 -19.75 -23.56 4.06
N LYS A 257 -20.94 -23.55 4.69
CA LYS A 257 -21.93 -22.46 4.57
C LYS A 257 -21.39 -21.11 5.04
N LYS A 258 -20.56 -21.11 6.08
CA LYS A 258 -20.00 -19.89 6.70
C LYS A 258 -19.07 -19.15 5.75
N GLU A 259 -18.30 -19.90 4.97
CA GLU A 259 -17.33 -19.44 3.99
C GLU A 259 -18.06 -18.79 2.82
N ALA A 260 -19.16 -19.42 2.35
CA ALA A 260 -20.03 -18.84 1.33
C ALA A 260 -20.61 -17.49 1.78
N ILE A 261 -21.15 -17.42 3.01
CA ILE A 261 -21.69 -16.16 3.58
C ILE A 261 -20.61 -15.08 3.61
N GLN A 262 -19.38 -15.44 4.01
CA GLN A 262 -18.29 -14.50 4.08
C GLN A 262 -17.84 -14.00 2.70
N ILE A 263 -17.69 -14.91 1.72
CA ILE A 263 -17.35 -14.55 0.34
C ILE A 263 -18.41 -13.61 -0.22
N ASN A 264 -19.68 -13.95 -0.03
CA ASN A 264 -20.77 -13.14 -0.51
C ASN A 264 -20.73 -11.73 0.06
N ARG A 265 -20.56 -11.60 1.38
CA ARG A 265 -20.48 -10.29 2.03
C ARG A 265 -19.36 -9.45 1.41
N TYR A 266 -18.19 -10.05 1.19
CA TYR A 266 -17.07 -9.36 0.55
C TYR A 266 -17.36 -8.96 -0.91
N LEU A 267 -18.02 -9.83 -1.69
CA LEU A 267 -18.44 -9.50 -3.06
C LEU A 267 -19.43 -8.33 -3.08
N ASN A 268 -20.43 -8.36 -2.21
CA ASN A 268 -21.43 -7.29 -2.13
C ASN A 268 -20.81 -5.96 -1.65
N GLU A 269 -19.87 -5.98 -0.69
CA GLU A 269 -19.10 -4.79 -0.29
C GLU A 269 -18.30 -4.21 -1.49
N VAL A 270 -17.66 -5.08 -2.28
CA VAL A 270 -16.95 -4.65 -3.50
C VAL A 270 -17.90 -4.02 -4.52
N ILE A 271 -19.08 -4.61 -4.70
CA ILE A 271 -20.11 -4.11 -5.62
C ILE A 271 -20.62 -2.74 -5.18
N ASP A 272 -20.84 -2.55 -3.88
CA ASP A 272 -21.26 -1.27 -3.32
C ASP A 272 -20.23 -0.17 -3.61
N GLU A 273 -18.95 -0.44 -3.34
CA GLU A 273 -17.86 0.50 -3.64
C GLU A 273 -17.73 0.76 -5.15
N LEU A 274 -17.87 -0.28 -5.99
CA LEU A 274 -17.84 -0.13 -7.46
C LEU A 274 -18.97 0.75 -8.00
N ASN A 275 -20.17 0.60 -7.44
CA ASN A 275 -21.31 1.38 -7.85
C ASN A 275 -21.19 2.83 -7.34
N ALA A 276 -20.65 3.04 -6.13
CA ALA A 276 -20.43 4.36 -5.54
C ALA A 276 -19.37 5.20 -6.25
N ILE A 277 -18.39 4.60 -6.94
CA ILE A 277 -17.38 5.35 -7.71
C ILE A 277 -18.01 6.15 -8.87
N TYR A 278 -19.18 5.72 -9.36
CA TYR A 278 -19.85 6.31 -10.52
C TYR A 278 -21.07 7.18 -10.17
N GLU A 279 -21.62 7.04 -8.95
CA GLU A 279 -22.69 7.91 -8.44
C GLU A 279 -22.16 9.28 -8.00
#